data_AF-A0A2E3Q4L4-F1
#
_entry.id   AF-A0A2E3Q4L4-F1
#
_cell.length_a   1.000
_cell.length_b   1.000
_cell.length_c   1.000
_cell.angle_alpha   90.00
_cell.angle_beta   90.00
_cell.angle_gamma   90.00
#
_symmetry.space_group_name_H-M   'P 1'
#
loop_
_entity.id
_entity.type
_entity.pdbx_description
1 polymer ?
#
loop_
_entity_poly.entity_id
_entity_poly.type
_entity_poly.pdbx_seq_one_letter_code
_entity_poly.pdbx_strand_id
1 'polypeptide(L)'
;MNDPEDFTNDREPEGHEDFFEDHADAEDFDQGELPFGMAGVTGILERLSKGVELGTWPTRKCRMVAEYIISISDDYWLSSEEITYCRRLLLST
;
A
#
# COMPACT_ATOMS: atom_id res chain seq x y z
N MET A 1 -27.57 -24.32 -38.89
CA MET A 1 -28.17 -24.98 -37.72
C MET A 1 -27.46 -26.32 -37.58
N ASN A 2 -26.66 -26.48 -36.53
CA ASN A 2 -26.05 -27.74 -36.08
C ASN A 2 -26.24 -27.76 -34.55
N ASP A 3 -26.97 -28.75 -34.07
CA ASP A 3 -26.99 -29.34 -32.71
C ASP A 3 -26.09 -30.62 -32.77
N PRO A 4 -25.67 -31.36 -31.72
CA PRO A 4 -25.97 -31.37 -30.26
C PRO A 4 -24.65 -31.42 -29.40
N GLU A 5 -24.61 -31.59 -28.07
CA GLU A 5 -24.51 -32.88 -27.34
C GLU A 5 -24.48 -32.67 -25.81
N ASP A 6 -25.23 -33.52 -25.10
CA ASP A 6 -25.28 -33.72 -23.65
C ASP A 6 -24.26 -34.80 -23.26
N PHE A 7 -23.36 -34.51 -22.31
CA PHE A 7 -22.53 -35.54 -21.64
C PHE A 7 -22.43 -35.23 -20.15
N THR A 8 -23.20 -35.99 -19.38
CA THR A 8 -22.93 -36.31 -17.97
C THR A 8 -21.62 -37.10 -17.86
N ASN A 9 -20.75 -36.81 -16.88
CA ASN A 9 -20.21 -37.78 -15.91
C ASN A 9 -19.07 -37.18 -15.05
N ASP A 10 -19.14 -37.49 -13.76
CA ASP A 10 -18.27 -37.20 -12.63
C ASP A 10 -16.78 -37.50 -12.83
N ARG A 11 -15.91 -36.57 -12.39
CA ARG A 11 -14.59 -36.88 -11.81
C ARG A 11 -13.95 -35.68 -11.10
N GLU A 12 -13.98 -35.67 -9.77
CA GLU A 12 -13.08 -34.84 -8.96
C GLU A 12 -11.61 -35.23 -9.20
N PRO A 13 -10.69 -34.27 -9.10
CA PRO A 13 -9.41 -34.53 -8.45
C PRO A 13 -9.22 -33.62 -7.25
N GLU A 14 -9.04 -34.27 -6.09
CA GLU A 14 -8.52 -33.70 -4.86
C GLU A 14 -7.30 -32.82 -5.12
N GLY A 15 -7.41 -31.54 -4.77
CA GLY A 15 -6.31 -30.59 -4.74
C GLY A 15 -6.38 -29.84 -3.42
N HIS A 16 -5.84 -30.45 -2.37
CA HIS A 16 -5.56 -29.80 -1.11
C HIS A 16 -4.45 -28.77 -1.35
N GLU A 17 -4.84 -27.55 -1.69
CA GLU A 17 -3.98 -26.39 -1.60
C GLU A 17 -4.28 -25.69 -0.28
N ASP A 18 -3.49 -26.04 0.75
CA ASP A 18 -3.15 -25.16 1.86
C ASP A 18 -2.52 -23.88 1.29
N PHE A 19 -3.32 -23.06 0.63
CA PHE A 19 -2.94 -21.70 0.33
C PHE A 19 -3.29 -20.91 1.57
N PHE A 20 -2.29 -20.69 2.41
CA PHE A 20 -2.33 -19.74 3.50
C PHE A 20 -2.94 -18.44 2.96
N GLU A 21 -4.24 -18.24 3.23
CA GLU A 21 -4.82 -16.91 3.37
C GLU A 21 -4.15 -16.30 4.60
N ASP A 22 -2.91 -15.85 4.43
CA ASP A 22 -2.39 -14.71 5.15
C ASP A 22 -3.27 -13.55 4.70
N HIS A 23 -4.45 -13.48 5.33
CA HIS A 23 -5.28 -12.31 5.38
C HIS A 23 -4.38 -11.25 6.01
N ALA A 24 -3.59 -10.60 5.15
CA ALA A 24 -2.95 -9.35 5.50
C ALA A 24 -4.08 -8.49 6.00
N ASP A 25 -4.03 -8.21 7.31
CA ASP A 25 -4.91 -7.36 8.06
C ASP A 25 -4.81 -5.97 7.44
N ALA A 26 -5.48 -5.81 6.29
CA ALA A 26 -5.79 -4.53 5.73
C ALA A 26 -6.85 -4.00 6.66
N GLU A 27 -6.39 -3.44 7.78
CA GLU A 27 -7.23 -2.63 8.65
C GLU A 27 -8.03 -1.73 7.72
N ASP A 28 -9.35 -1.85 7.84
CA ASP A 28 -10.33 -1.03 7.17
C ASP A 28 -10.08 0.41 7.63
N PHE A 29 -9.14 1.08 6.97
CA PHE A 29 -8.91 2.50 7.14
C PHE A 29 -10.15 3.16 6.58
N ASP A 30 -11.11 3.38 7.49
CA ASP A 30 -12.32 4.16 7.32
C ASP A 30 -12.08 5.23 6.25
N GLN A 31 -12.74 5.04 5.11
CA GLN A 31 -12.74 5.94 3.96
C GLN A 31 -13.46 7.25 4.33
N GLY A 32 -13.05 7.92 5.41
CA GLY A 32 -13.33 9.32 5.62
C GLY A 32 -12.75 10.06 4.43
N GLU A 33 -13.62 10.62 3.59
CA GLU A 33 -13.25 11.46 2.45
C GLU A 33 -12.11 12.40 2.88
N LEU A 34 -10.90 12.06 2.44
CA LEU A 34 -9.77 12.95 2.63
C LEU A 34 -10.15 14.25 1.93
N PRO A 35 -10.08 15.41 2.61
CA PRO A 35 -10.52 16.68 2.05
C PRO A 35 -9.84 16.89 0.70
N PHE A 36 -10.57 17.45 -0.26
CA PHE A 36 -10.11 17.66 -1.63
C PHE A 36 -8.70 18.30 -1.61
N GLY A 37 -7.67 17.51 -1.95
CA GLY A 37 -6.25 17.88 -1.81
C GLY A 37 -5.36 16.92 -1.00
N MET A 38 -5.94 16.01 -0.20
CA MET A 38 -5.18 15.02 0.60
C MET A 38 -5.00 13.65 -0.07
N ALA A 39 -5.55 13.43 -1.26
CA ALA A 39 -5.41 12.18 -2.02
C ALA A 39 -4.05 12.02 -2.77
N GLY A 40 -3.12 12.97 -2.60
CA GLY A 40 -1.83 13.00 -3.29
C GLY A 40 -0.62 12.74 -2.38
N VAL A 41 0.55 13.25 -2.78
CA VAL A 41 1.79 13.12 -2.02
C VAL A 41 1.66 13.61 -0.57
N THR A 42 0.87 14.66 -0.34
CA THR A 42 0.60 15.21 1.00
C THR A 42 -0.04 14.18 1.93
N GLY A 43 -1.00 13.39 1.45
CA GLY A 43 -1.61 12.32 2.26
C GLY A 43 -0.69 11.11 2.46
N ILE A 44 0.27 10.88 1.55
CA ILE A 44 1.32 9.88 1.78
C ILE A 44 2.28 10.37 2.86
N LEU A 45 2.65 11.66 2.82
CA LEU A 45 3.54 12.31 3.78
C LEU A 45 2.93 12.35 5.19
N GLU A 46 1.63 12.64 5.29
CA GLU A 46 0.91 12.59 6.56
C GLU A 46 0.85 11.18 7.15
N ARG A 47 0.53 10.17 6.32
CA ARG A 47 0.55 8.76 6.75
C ARG A 47 1.95 8.30 7.16
N LEU A 48 2.98 8.76 6.47
CA LEU A 48 4.37 8.54 6.86
C LEU A 48 4.66 9.17 8.23
N SER A 49 4.28 10.44 8.45
CA SER A 49 4.47 11.12 9.75
C SER A 49 3.79 10.35 10.87
N LYS A 50 2.50 10.03 10.70
CA LYS A 50 1.73 9.24 11.68
C LYS A 50 2.34 7.87 11.93
N GLY A 51 2.77 7.17 10.87
CA GLY A 51 3.40 5.85 10.97
C GLY A 51 4.72 5.87 11.75
N VAL A 52 5.49 6.95 11.63
CA VAL A 52 6.74 7.17 12.38
C VAL A 52 6.45 7.57 13.83
N GLU A 53 5.58 8.55 14.05
CA GLU A 53 5.25 9.08 15.38
C GLU A 53 4.60 8.04 16.29
N LEU A 54 3.66 7.26 15.75
CA LEU A 54 2.96 6.21 16.48
C LEU A 54 3.76 4.91 16.55
N GLY A 55 4.87 4.80 15.80
CA GLY A 55 5.67 3.59 15.70
C GLY A 55 4.92 2.39 15.10
N THR A 56 3.82 2.64 14.37
CA THR A 56 2.98 1.59 13.78
C THR A 56 3.57 1.04 12.49
N TRP A 57 4.43 1.81 11.80
CA TRP A 57 5.09 1.36 10.58
C TRP A 57 6.49 0.82 10.86
N PRO A 58 6.86 -0.34 10.29
CA PRO A 58 8.23 -0.83 10.36
C PRO A 58 9.21 0.18 9.74
N THR A 59 10.40 0.32 10.31
CA THR A 59 11.45 1.26 9.82
C THR A 59 11.71 1.11 8.33
N ARG A 60 11.72 -0.14 7.81
CA ARG A 60 11.89 -0.41 6.38
C ARG A 60 10.80 0.23 5.52
N LYS A 61 9.54 0.16 5.96
CA LYS A 61 8.39 0.76 5.25
C LYS A 61 8.52 2.29 5.25
N CYS A 62 8.85 2.89 6.39
CA CYS A 62 9.06 4.34 6.49
C CYS A 62 10.16 4.82 5.53
N ARG A 63 11.27 4.07 5.43
CA ARG A 63 12.37 4.38 4.50
C ARG A 63 11.95 4.27 3.04
N MET A 64 11.26 3.19 2.65
CA MET A 64 10.79 3.03 1.28
C MET A 64 9.84 4.15 0.86
N VAL A 65 8.92 4.54 1.73
CA VAL A 65 7.98 5.63 1.44
C VAL A 65 8.69 6.98 1.40
N ALA A 66 9.66 7.23 2.28
CA ALA A 66 10.48 8.44 2.23
C ALA A 66 11.32 8.54 0.94
N GLU A 67 11.91 7.43 0.48
CA GLU A 67 12.62 7.36 -0.81
C GLU A 67 11.68 7.68 -1.98
N TYR A 68 10.48 7.10 -1.98
CA TYR A 68 9.47 7.36 -3.00
C TYR A 68 9.07 8.84 -3.04
N ILE A 69 8.77 9.45 -1.90
CA ILE A 69 8.39 10.87 -1.81
C ILE A 69 9.52 11.77 -2.32
N ILE A 70 10.78 11.48 -1.99
CA ILE A 70 11.94 12.22 -2.51
C ILE A 70 12.04 12.05 -4.03
N SER A 71 11.77 10.87 -4.57
CA SER A 71 11.89 10.63 -6.02
C SER A 71 10.90 11.43 -6.86
N ILE A 72 9.77 11.83 -6.28
CA ILE A 72 8.73 12.63 -6.93
C ILE A 72 8.73 14.09 -6.45
N SER A 73 9.70 14.52 -5.64
CA SER A 73 9.64 15.82 -4.95
C SER A 73 9.60 17.02 -5.89
N ASP A 74 10.27 16.90 -7.04
CA ASP A 74 10.37 17.98 -8.04
C ASP A 74 9.04 18.18 -8.78
N ASP A 75 8.31 17.08 -9.04
CA ASP A 75 7.03 17.09 -9.76
C ASP A 75 5.89 17.65 -8.90
N TYR A 76 6.00 17.51 -7.58
CA TYR A 76 4.97 17.93 -6.62
C TYR A 76 5.36 19.18 -5.80
N TRP A 77 6.46 19.85 -6.14
CA TRP A 77 6.96 21.06 -5.48
C TRP A 77 6.97 20.96 -3.95
N LEU A 78 7.50 19.85 -3.43
CA LEU A 78 7.59 19.64 -1.98
C LEU A 78 8.45 20.73 -1.34
N SER A 79 8.06 21.13 -0.13
CA SER A 79 8.82 22.08 0.66
C SER A 79 10.18 21.51 1.08
N SER A 80 11.14 22.40 1.32
CA SER A 80 12.45 21.99 1.84
C SER A 80 12.36 21.26 3.18
N GLU A 81 11.33 21.56 3.99
CA GLU A 81 11.08 20.90 5.27
C GLU A 81 10.61 19.45 5.07
N GLU A 82 9.66 19.21 4.17
CA GLU A 82 9.18 17.87 3.81
C GLU A 82 10.29 16.99 3.23
N ILE A 83 11.13 17.56 2.35
CA ILE A 83 12.29 16.87 1.79
C ILE A 83 13.30 16.55 2.89
N THR A 84 13.58 17.50 3.79
CA THR A 84 14.51 17.30 4.91
C THR A 84 14.00 16.24 5.87
N TYR A 85 12.70 16.22 6.16
CA TYR A 85 12.05 15.19 6.96
C TYR A 85 12.28 13.80 6.36
N CYS A 86 11.96 13.62 5.07
CA CYS A 86 12.16 12.34 4.39
C CYS A 86 13.64 11.91 4.41
N ARG A 87 14.58 12.83 4.19
CA ARG A 87 16.02 12.54 4.26
C ARG A 87 16.48 12.10 5.65
N ARG A 88 15.94 12.68 6.72
CA ARG A 88 16.26 12.27 8.10
C ARG A 88 15.86 10.82 8.35
N LEU A 89 14.70 10.40 7.85
CA LEU A 89 14.25 9.01 7.98
C LEU A 89 15.17 7.99 7.30
N LEU A 90 15.91 8.40 6.27
CA LEU A 90 16.88 7.53 5.58
C LEU A 90 18.22 7.41 6.31
N LEU A 91 18.55 8.40 7.16
CA LEU A 91 19.80 8.45 7.92
C LEU A 91 19.69 7.82 9.31
N SER A 92 18.49 7.75 9.87
CA SER A 92 18.22 7.06 11.14
C SER A 92 18.51 5.56 10.99
N THR A 93 19.65 5.12 11.53
CA THR A 93 20.13 3.73 11.57
C THR A 93 20.37 3.32 13.01
#